data_AF-A0A1M7PEJ6-F1
#
_entry.id   AF-A0A1M7PEJ6-F1
#
_cell.length_a   1.000
_cell.length_b   1.000
_cell.length_c   1.000
_cell.angle_alpha   90.00
_cell.angle_beta   90.00
_cell.angle_gamma   90.00
#
_symmetry.space_group_name_H-M   'P 1'
#
loop_
_entity.id
_entity.type
_entity.pdbx_description
1 polymer ?
#
loop_
_entity_poly.entity_id
_entity_poly.type
_entity_poly.pdbx_seq_one_letter_code
_entity_poly.pdbx_strand_id
1 'polypeptide(L)'
;MSKPFDMELFLSTVLTGSHTTRQRHVRQAKIIEAEIAVRWLRQTPWAWQRKHVAWFLDHRLGKRSQATRYYYLLTVRLLVRRLSKSWNFNP
;
A
#
# COMPACT_ATOMS: atom_id res chain seq x y z
N MET A 1 7.25 -15.55 -18.09
CA MET A 1 7.31 -14.40 -17.16
C MET A 1 6.03 -13.60 -17.31
N SER A 2 5.17 -13.55 -16.29
CA SER A 2 3.97 -12.71 -16.34
C SER A 2 4.35 -11.24 -16.19
N LYS A 3 3.61 -10.35 -16.85
CA LYS A 3 3.76 -8.89 -16.70
C LYS A 3 3.68 -8.51 -15.21
N PRO A 4 4.58 -7.65 -14.68
CA PRO A 4 4.46 -7.14 -13.32
C PRO A 4 3.10 -6.47 -13.11
N PHE A 5 2.55 -6.59 -11.89
CA PHE A 5 1.29 -5.94 -11.55
C PHE A 5 1.44 -4.41 -11.66
N ASP A 6 0.51 -3.77 -12.37
CA ASP A 6 0.55 -2.33 -12.58
C ASP A 6 -0.17 -1.60 -11.43
N MET A 7 0.61 -1.25 -10.41
CA MET A 7 0.12 -0.53 -9.23
C MET A 7 -0.42 0.87 -9.55
N GLU A 8 0.13 1.54 -10.56
CA GLU A 8 -0.32 2.89 -10.93
C GLU A 8 -1.69 2.84 -11.59
N LEU A 9 -1.87 1.92 -12.55
CA LEU A 9 -3.16 1.65 -13.15
C LEU A 9 -4.18 1.20 -12.11
N PHE A 10 -3.78 0.34 -11.17
CA PHE A 10 -4.64 -0.12 -10.07
C PHE A 10 -5.15 1.05 -9.22
N LEU A 11 -4.30 2.01 -8.88
CA LEU A 11 -4.64 3.15 -8.01
C LEU A 11 -5.27 4.34 -8.75
N SER A 12 -5.24 4.37 -10.08
CA SER A 12 -5.69 5.51 -10.91
C SER A 12 -7.07 6.08 -10.53
N THR A 13 -8.02 5.22 -10.10
CA THR A 13 -9.39 5.62 -9.74
C THR A 13 -9.53 6.27 -8.36
N VAL A 14 -8.54 6.08 -7.47
CA VAL A 14 -8.56 6.63 -6.10
C VAL A 14 -7.50 7.69 -5.87
N LEU A 15 -6.55 7.85 -6.79
CA LEU A 15 -5.48 8.85 -6.72
C LEU A 15 -6.02 10.24 -7.09
N THR A 16 -6.09 11.11 -6.09
CA THR A 16 -6.46 12.51 -6.25
C THR A 16 -5.29 13.45 -5.91
N GLY A 17 -5.38 14.71 -6.32
CA GLY A 17 -4.40 15.75 -5.98
C GLY A 17 -3.23 15.87 -6.96
N SER A 18 -2.17 16.55 -6.51
CA SER A 18 -1.02 16.92 -7.35
C SER A 18 -0.27 15.70 -7.89
N HIS A 19 0.40 15.88 -9.03
CA HIS A 19 1.24 14.82 -9.63
C HIS A 19 2.28 14.27 -8.64
N THR A 20 2.94 15.15 -7.87
CA THR A 20 3.94 14.77 -6.87
C THR A 20 3.36 13.91 -5.75
N THR A 21 2.15 14.24 -5.28
CA THR A 21 1.45 13.48 -4.24
C THR A 21 1.03 12.11 -4.77
N ARG A 22 0.48 12.05 -5.99
CA ARG A 22 0.10 10.78 -6.64
C ARG A 22 1.31 9.85 -6.80
N GLN A 23 2.43 10.37 -7.28
CA GLN A 23 3.68 9.61 -7.43
C GLN A 23 4.26 9.11 -6.11
N ARG A 24 4.03 9.82 -5.00
CA ARG A 24 4.40 9.34 -3.65
C ARG A 24 3.59 8.10 -3.29
N HIS A 25 2.28 8.15 -3.46
CA HIS A 25 1.39 7.03 -3.15
C HIS A 25 1.72 5.79 -3.99
N VAL A 26 1.95 5.96 -5.30
CA VAL A 26 2.36 4.86 -6.18
C VAL A 26 3.66 4.22 -5.71
N ARG A 27 4.69 5.03 -5.39
CA ARG A 27 5.96 4.51 -4.88
C ARG A 27 5.81 3.74 -3.57
N GLN A 28 5.05 4.28 -2.62
CA GLN A 28 4.81 3.61 -1.34
C GLN A 28 3.99 2.32 -1.51
N ALA A 29 3.00 2.30 -2.39
CA ALA A 29 2.19 1.13 -2.68
C ALA A 29 3.01 0.00 -3.31
N LYS A 30 3.92 0.32 -4.25
CA LYS A 30 4.88 -0.65 -4.82
C LYS A 30 5.80 -1.25 -3.75
N ILE A 31 6.23 -0.45 -2.77
CA ILE A 31 7.03 -0.97 -1.63
C ILE A 31 6.18 -1.92 -0.77
N ILE A 32 4.94 -1.55 -0.43
CA ILE A 32 4.03 -2.41 0.34
C ILE A 32 3.84 -3.74 -0.39
N GLU A 33 3.60 -3.69 -1.70
CA GLU A 33 3.43 -4.87 -2.54
C GLU A 33 4.65 -5.78 -2.54
N ALA A 34 5.84 -5.23 -2.79
CA ALA A 34 7.07 -6.01 -2.81
C ALA A 34 7.28 -6.73 -1.46
N GLU A 35 7.05 -6.05 -0.34
CA GLU A 35 7.22 -6.63 0.99
C GLU A 35 6.20 -7.73 1.32
N ILE A 36 4.94 -7.54 0.92
CA ILE A 36 3.90 -8.55 1.08
C ILE A 36 4.18 -9.75 0.16
N ALA A 37 4.64 -9.50 -1.07
CA ALA A 37 4.97 -10.54 -2.04
C ALA A 37 6.15 -11.40 -1.55
N VAL A 38 7.21 -10.78 -1.03
CA VAL A 38 8.38 -11.48 -0.47
C VAL A 38 7.96 -12.42 0.67
N ARG A 39 7.06 -11.97 1.55
CA ARG A 39 6.67 -12.76 2.74
C ARG A 39 5.59 -13.81 2.49
N TRP A 40 4.58 -13.52 1.66
CA TRP A 40 3.41 -14.39 1.47
C TRP A 40 3.19 -14.88 0.04
N LEU A 41 4.10 -14.55 -0.88
CA LEU A 41 3.97 -14.88 -2.31
C LEU A 41 2.65 -14.36 -2.92
N ARG A 42 2.14 -13.23 -2.40
CA ARG A 42 0.93 -12.56 -2.90
C ARG A 42 1.31 -11.44 -3.85
N GLN A 43 1.31 -11.76 -5.14
CA GLN A 43 1.77 -10.85 -6.20
C GLN A 43 0.77 -9.73 -6.54
N THR A 44 -0.49 -9.81 -6.11
CA THR A 44 -1.49 -8.78 -6.44
C THR A 44 -2.23 -8.30 -5.19
N PRO A 45 -2.57 -7.00 -5.12
CA PRO A 45 -3.36 -6.43 -4.03
C PRO A 45 -4.71 -7.09 -3.80
N TRP A 46 -5.33 -7.65 -4.86
CA TRP A 46 -6.62 -8.32 -4.77
C TRP A 46 -6.62 -9.52 -3.81
N ALA A 47 -5.48 -10.20 -3.66
CA ALA A 47 -5.32 -11.34 -2.76
C ALA A 47 -4.97 -10.94 -1.32
N TRP A 48 -4.86 -9.64 -1.02
CA TRP A 48 -4.45 -9.20 0.30
C TRP A 48 -5.55 -9.38 1.34
N GLN A 49 -5.11 -9.61 2.57
CA GLN A 49 -5.93 -9.64 3.77
C GLN A 49 -5.44 -8.56 4.72
N ARG A 50 -6.29 -8.13 5.66
CA ARG A 50 -5.96 -7.10 6.66
C ARG A 50 -4.62 -7.36 7.35
N LYS A 51 -4.33 -8.64 7.67
CA LYS A 51 -3.10 -9.07 8.34
C LYS A 51 -1.82 -8.76 7.54
N HIS A 52 -1.87 -8.81 6.21
CA HIS A 52 -0.68 -8.54 5.38
C HIS A 52 -0.28 -7.07 5.48
N VAL A 53 -1.28 -6.18 5.42
CA VAL A 53 -1.09 -4.74 5.52
C VAL A 53 -0.75 -4.34 6.96
N ALA A 54 -1.42 -4.91 7.97
CA ALA A 54 -1.12 -4.69 9.38
C ALA A 54 0.36 -5.02 9.69
N TRP A 55 0.79 -6.22 9.28
CA TRP A 55 2.16 -6.65 9.47
C TRP A 55 3.18 -5.71 8.81
N PHE A 56 2.91 -5.21 7.60
CA PHE A 56 3.80 -4.25 6.95
C PHE A 56 3.94 -2.98 7.80
N LEU A 57 2.82 -2.43 8.28
CA LEU A 57 2.82 -1.23 9.13
C LEU A 57 3.61 -1.47 10.42
N ASP A 58 3.39 -2.61 11.09
CA ASP A 58 4.03 -2.89 12.38
C ASP A 58 5.52 -3.23 12.23
N HIS A 59 5.88 -4.07 11.24
CA HIS A 59 7.23 -4.63 11.15
C HIS A 59 8.17 -3.80 10.28
N ARG A 60 7.67 -3.22 9.18
CA ARG A 60 8.52 -2.43 8.26
C ARG A 60 8.55 -0.96 8.62
N LEU A 61 7.50 -0.44 9.24
CA LEU A 61 7.44 0.96 9.69
C LEU A 61 7.59 1.12 11.21
N GLY A 62 7.62 0.04 11.98
CA GLY A 62 7.78 0.07 13.45
C GLY A 62 8.93 0.96 13.93
N LYS A 63 10.06 0.94 13.22
CA LYS A 63 11.28 1.71 13.55
C LYS A 63 11.43 3.02 12.76
N ARG A 64 10.43 3.41 11.96
CA ARG A 64 10.47 4.63 11.15
C ARG A 64 9.86 5.80 11.91
N SER A 65 10.24 7.03 11.53
CA SER A 65 9.70 8.24 12.15
C SER A 65 8.17 8.30 12.01
N GLN A 66 7.52 9.01 12.92
CA GLN A 66 6.07 9.22 12.89
C GLN A 66 5.61 9.85 11.57
N ALA A 67 6.40 10.78 11.02
CA ALA A 67 6.10 11.39 9.72
C ALA A 67 6.13 10.36 8.58
N THR A 68 7.13 9.47 8.53
CA THR A 68 7.17 8.40 7.54
C THR A 68 5.99 7.44 7.70
N ARG A 69 5.70 7.00 8.92
CA ARG A 69 4.55 6.14 9.24
C ARG A 69 3.24 6.76 8.77
N TYR A 70 3.05 8.05 9.05
CA TYR A 70 1.88 8.81 8.66
C TYR A 70 1.66 8.80 7.14
N TYR A 71 2.69 9.08 6.34
CA TYR A 71 2.52 9.06 4.88
C TYR A 71 2.21 7.67 4.32
N TYR A 72 2.82 6.62 4.86
CA TYR A 72 2.46 5.26 4.49
C TYR A 72 1.02 4.91 4.88
N LEU A 73 0.54 5.37 6.04
CA LEU A 73 -0.84 5.18 6.46
C LEU A 73 -1.82 5.83 5.48
N LEU A 74 -1.51 7.03 4.96
CA LEU A 74 -2.31 7.68 3.92
C LEU A 74 -2.38 6.81 2.65
N THR A 75 -1.26 6.23 2.23
CA THR A 75 -1.23 5.28 1.10
C THR A 75 -2.06 4.02 1.38
N VAL A 76 -1.98 3.46 2.59
CA VAL A 76 -2.79 2.31 3.00
C VAL A 76 -4.29 2.62 2.93
N ARG A 77 -4.73 3.80 3.34
CA ARG A 77 -6.14 4.21 3.23
C ARG A 77 -6.62 4.21 1.77
N LEU A 78 -5.79 4.64 0.83
CA LEU A 78 -6.11 4.58 -0.60
C LEU A 78 -6.21 3.14 -1.10
N LEU A 79 -5.31 2.26 -0.67
CA LEU A 79 -5.35 0.83 -1.01
C LEU A 79 -6.61 0.16 -0.46
N VAL A 80 -6.97 0.42 0.80
CA VAL A 80 -8.21 -0.09 1.42
C VAL A 80 -9.44 0.39 0.66
N ARG A 81 -9.49 1.67 0.31
CA ARG A 81 -10.56 2.24 -0.51
C ARG A 81 -10.63 1.57 -1.89
N ARG A 82 -9.50 1.36 -2.55
CA ARG A 82 -9.45 0.72 -3.87
C ARG A 82 -9.89 -0.74 -3.84
N LEU A 83 -9.60 -1.44 -2.75
CA LEU A 83 -9.98 -2.83 -2.51
C LEU A 83 -11.42 -2.99 -1.97
N SER A 84 -12.12 -1.88 -1.71
CA SER A 84 -13.45 -1.85 -1.09
C SER A 84 -13.53 -2.67 0.19
N LYS A 85 -12.51 -2.54 1.06
CA LYS A 85 -12.44 -3.25 2.35
C LYS A 85 -12.78 -2.31 3.51
N SER A 86 -13.31 -2.87 4.59
CA SER A 86 -13.61 -2.15 5.84
C SER A 86 -12.43 -2.06 6.82
N TRP A 87 -11.18 -2.19 6.33
CA TRP A 87 -10.01 -2.25 7.20
C TRP A 87 -9.63 -0.86 7.71
N ASN A 88 -9.70 -0.68 9.02
CA ASN A 88 -9.24 0.54 9.67
C ASN A 88 -7.85 0.31 10.29
N PHE A 89 -6.95 1.24 9.99
CA PHE A 89 -5.59 1.30 10.53
C PHE A 89 -5.41 2.66 11.22
N ASN A 90 -5.03 2.62 12.50
CA ASN A 90 -4.80 3.81 13.30
C ASN A 90 -3.31 4.21 13.25
N PRO A 91 -2.98 5.50 13.34
CA PRO A 91 -1.60 5.99 13.36
C PRO A 91 -0.78 5.50 14.55
#